data_AF-A0A702FPV7-F1
#
_entry.id   AF-A0A702FPV7-F1
#
_cell.length_a   1.000
_cell.length_b   1.000
_cell.length_c   1.000
_cell.angle_alpha   90.00
_cell.angle_beta   90.00
_cell.angle_gamma   90.00
#
_symmetry.space_group_name_H-M   'P 1'
#
loop_
_entity.id
_entity.type
_entity.pdbx_description
1 polymer ?
#
loop_
_entity_poly.entity_id
_entity_poly.type
_entity_poly.pdbx_seq_one_letter_code
_entity_poly.pdbx_strand_id
1 'polypeptide(L)' 'DLREKLSALADAKGGKYYHIIAAREHGPNFEAVAEVYNDATK' A
#
# COMPACT_ATOMS: atom_id res chain seq x y z
N ASP A 1 -10.08 -6.75 3.01
CA ASP A 1 -9.63 -6.80 1.60
C ASP A 1 -8.58 -5.74 1.24
N LEU A 2 -8.92 -4.44 1.07
CA LEU A 2 -7.94 -3.43 0.62
C LEU A 2 -6.71 -3.32 1.54
N ARG A 3 -6.92 -3.15 2.86
CA ARG A 3 -5.82 -3.07 3.84
C ARG A 3 -4.98 -4.33 3.86
N GLU A 4 -5.58 -5.52 3.70
CA GLU A 4 -4.85 -6.79 3.68
C GLU A 4 -3.97 -6.91 2.43
N LYS A 5 -4.50 -6.52 1.26
CA LYS A 5 -3.72 -6.48 0.02
C LYS A 5 -2.59 -5.47 0.08
N LEU A 6 -2.83 -4.27 0.61
CA LEU A 6 -1.80 -3.25 0.78
C LEU A 6 -0.73 -3.66 1.79
N SER A 7 -1.13 -4.28 2.90
CA SER A 7 -0.16 -4.85 3.86
C SER A 7 0.70 -5.92 3.21
N ALA A 8 0.11 -6.89 2.51
CA ALA A 8 0.86 -7.94 1.82
C ALA A 8 1.85 -7.37 0.79
N LEU A 9 1.47 -6.32 0.06
CA LEU A 9 2.34 -5.62 -0.88
C LEU A 9 3.46 -4.83 -0.18
N ALA A 10 3.18 -4.23 0.98
CA ALA A 10 4.18 -3.54 1.78
C ALA A 10 5.20 -4.53 2.39
N ASP A 11 4.72 -5.66 2.93
CA ASP A 11 5.53 -6.75 3.45
C ASP A 11 6.43 -7.36 2.37
N ALA A 12 5.89 -7.59 1.16
CA ALA A 12 6.68 -8.08 0.02
C ALA A 12 7.78 -7.11 -0.42
N LYS A 13 7.57 -5.80 -0.23
CA LYS A 13 8.59 -4.76 -0.45
C LYS A 13 9.55 -4.57 0.74
N GLY A 14 9.33 -5.28 1.85
CA GLY A 14 10.14 -5.17 3.06
C GLY A 14 9.90 -3.91 3.89
N GLY A 15 8.82 -3.17 3.63
CA GLY A 15 8.42 -2.01 4.43
C GLY A 15 7.48 -2.39 5.56
N LYS A 16 7.52 -1.63 6.64
CA LYS A 16 6.66 -1.82 7.81
C LYS A 16 5.39 -0.97 7.78
N TYR A 17 5.41 0.10 7.00
CA TYR A 17 4.34 1.07 6.93
C TYR A 17 4.02 1.38 5.47
N TYR A 18 2.78 1.78 5.22
CA TYR A 18 2.40 2.33 3.94
C TYR A 18 1.49 3.54 4.13
N HIS A 19 1.58 4.50 3.22
CA HIS A 19 0.70 5.66 3.15
C HIS A 19 0.02 5.68 1.79
N ILE A 20 -1.32 5.70 1.80
CA ILE A 20 -2.11 5.75 0.57
C ILE A 20 -2.09 7.19 0.06
N ILE A 21 -1.48 7.40 -1.11
CA ILE A 21 -1.38 8.72 -1.75
C ILE A 21 -2.54 8.99 -2.72
N ALA A 22 -3.17 7.93 -3.23
CA ALA A 22 -4.35 8.04 -4.07
C ALA A 22 -5.21 6.79 -3.91
N ALA A 23 -6.52 6.99 -3.80
CA ALA A 23 -7.53 5.95 -3.88
C ALA A 23 -8.65 6.45 -4.78
N ARG A 24 -8.90 5.76 -5.90
CA ARG A 24 -9.91 6.14 -6.89
C ARG A 24 -10.60 4.92 -7.47
N GLU A 25 -11.89 5.07 -7.76
CA GLU A 25 -12.63 4.13 -8.58
C GLU A 25 -12.44 4.52 -10.05
N HIS A 26 -11.91 3.59 -10.83
CA HIS A 26 -11.69 3.72 -12.26
C HIS A 26 -12.63 2.77 -13.01
N GLY A 27 -13.85 3.24 -13.22
CA GLY A 27 -14.92 2.45 -13.82
C GLY A 27 -15.30 1.26 -12.93
N PRO A 28 -15.27 0.00 -13.42
CA PRO A 28 -15.57 -1.18 -12.61
C PRO A 28 -14.44 -1.56 -11.64
N ASN A 29 -13.27 -0.91 -11.73
CA ASN A 29 -12.09 -1.27 -10.94
C ASN A 29 -11.81 -0.25 -9.84
N PHE A 30 -11.21 -0.72 -8.75
CA PHE A 30 -10.69 0.12 -7.68
C PHE A 30 -9.16 0.16 -7.72
N GLU A 31 -8.59 1.36 -7.77
CA GLU A 31 -7.15 1.60 -7.80
C GLU A 31 -6.72 2.33 -6.53
N ALA A 32 -5.78 1.73 -5.80
CA ALA A 32 -5.13 2.35 -4.65
C ALA A 32 -3.62 2.36 -4.84
N VAL A 33 -3.04 3.56 -4.75
CA VAL A 33 -1.60 3.78 -4.82
C VAL A 33 -1.12 4.13 -3.42
N ALA A 34 -0.13 3.39 -2.94
CA ALA A 34 0.48 3.61 -1.64
C ALA A 34 2.00 3.64 -1.73
N GLU A 35 2.61 4.59 -1.03
CA GLU A 35 4.05 4.62 -0.77
C GLU A 35 4.36 3.74 0.43
N VAL A 36 5.46 3.00 0.35
CA VAL A 36 5.88 2.05 1.38
C VAL A 36 7.09 2.60 2.10
N TYR A 37 7.02 2.67 3.42
CA TYR A 37 8.09 3.17 4.29
C TYR A 37 8.60 2.04 5.18
N ASN A 38 9.90 2.07 5.43
CA ASN A 38 10.53 1.21 6.43
C ASN A 38 10.93 2.03 7.65
N ASP A 39 11.14 1.34 8.76
CA ASP A 39 11.76 1.96 9.92
C ASP A 39 13.20 2.38 9.57
N ALA A 40 13.61 3.58 10.01
CA ALA A 40 14.91 4.17 9.70
C ALA A 40 16.11 3.36 10.25
N THR A 41 15.85 2.25 10.96
CA THR A 41 16.84 1.42 11.64
C THR A 41 17.25 0.14 10.89
N LYS A 42 16.85 -0.05 9.63
CA LYS A 42 17.30 -1.19 8.79
C LYS A 42 18.06 -0.76 7.54
#